data_AF-A0A7W1YN33-F1
#
_entry.id   AF-A0A7W1YN33-F1
#
_cell.length_a   1.000
_cell.length_b   1.000
_cell.length_c   1.000
_cell.angle_alpha   90.00
_cell.angle_beta   90.00
_cell.angle_gamma   90.00
#
_symmetry.space_group_name_H-M   'P 1'
#
loop_
_entity.id
_entity.type
_entity.pdbx_description
1 polymer ?
#
loop_
_entity_poly.entity_id
_entity_poly.type
_entity_poly.pdbx_seq_one_letter_code
_entity_poly.pdbx_strand_id
1 'polypeptide(L)'
;MDTVEQLAPMLSAQQWATLRVLVDLIIPADDVPGGWEAGVGEYLRRQFQGALQPALPLYRDGLDALEREAHTRGGDSFAMLDSGAQEALLHQIEVGEVLVEWSVSAAGFFAMVVEHVMEGFYSDPANGGNRGAVAWNMIGFEVHG
;
A
#
# COMPACT_ATOMS: atom_id res chain seq x y z
N MET A 1 -16.86 -2.68 -29.44
CA MET A 1 -15.90 -2.75 -28.32
C MET A 1 -16.22 -1.58 -27.44
N ASP A 2 -17.02 -1.87 -26.41
CA ASP A 2 -17.77 -0.89 -25.64
C ASP A 2 -16.87 0.02 -24.83
N THR A 3 -17.09 1.33 -24.96
CA THR A 3 -16.41 2.39 -24.19
C THR A 3 -16.64 2.28 -22.68
N VAL A 4 -17.53 1.39 -22.25
CA VAL A 4 -17.84 1.11 -20.83
C VAL A 4 -16.85 0.10 -20.23
N GLU A 5 -16.18 -0.71 -21.05
CA GLU A 5 -15.12 -1.64 -20.60
C GLU A 5 -13.82 -0.89 -20.23
N GLN A 6 -13.72 0.40 -20.61
CA GLN A 6 -12.55 1.26 -20.40
C GLN A 6 -12.55 2.09 -19.10
N LEU A 7 -13.54 1.93 -18.21
CA LEU A 7 -13.61 2.69 -16.95
C LEU A 7 -13.70 1.78 -15.71
N ALA A 8 -13.04 0.62 -15.72
CA ALA A 8 -12.77 -0.05 -14.46
C ALA A 8 -11.93 0.90 -13.59
N PRO A 9 -12.33 1.19 -12.34
CA PRO A 9 -11.56 2.06 -11.47
C PRO A 9 -10.14 1.50 -11.30
N MET A 10 -9.16 2.39 -11.15
CA MET A 10 -7.75 2.03 -11.05
C MET A 10 -7.52 0.93 -9.99
N LEU A 11 -8.10 1.09 -8.81
CA LEU A 11 -8.31 0.04 -7.81
C LEU A 11 -9.77 0.12 -7.32
N SER A 12 -10.32 -0.99 -6.86
CA SER A 12 -11.64 -1.05 -6.23
C SER A 12 -11.64 -0.36 -4.85
N ALA A 13 -12.83 -0.08 -4.30
CA ALA A 13 -12.94 0.48 -2.94
C ALA A 13 -12.30 -0.44 -1.87
N GLN A 14 -12.49 -1.76 -2.01
CA GLN A 14 -11.90 -2.74 -1.10
C GLN A 14 -10.37 -2.76 -1.22
N GLN A 15 -9.84 -2.76 -2.45
CA GLN A 15 -8.40 -2.69 -2.69
C GLN A 15 -7.79 -1.42 -2.10
N TRP A 16 -8.47 -0.28 -2.19
CA TRP A 16 -8.01 0.95 -1.53
C TRP A 16 -8.04 0.87 -0.01
N ALA A 17 -9.06 0.24 0.58
CA ALA A 17 -9.14 0.04 2.03
C ALA A 17 -7.98 -0.85 2.53
N THR A 18 -7.72 -1.95 1.82
CA THR A 18 -6.61 -2.88 2.12
C THR A 18 -5.25 -2.21 1.92
N LEU A 19 -5.07 -1.44 0.84
CA LEU A 19 -3.84 -0.69 0.60
C LEU A 19 -3.59 0.39 1.66
N ARG A 20 -4.64 1.07 2.14
CA ARG A 20 -4.49 2.04 3.23
C ARG A 20 -3.93 1.38 4.49
N VAL A 21 -4.48 0.24 4.89
CA VAL A 21 -4.00 -0.48 6.07
C VAL A 21 -2.56 -0.97 5.86
N LEU A 22 -2.22 -1.49 4.68
CA LEU A 22 -0.82 -1.82 4.35
C LEU A 22 0.12 -0.62 4.53
N VAL A 23 -0.24 0.54 4.00
CA VAL A 23 0.55 1.78 4.11
C VAL A 23 0.79 2.14 5.58
N ASP A 24 -0.26 2.12 6.41
CA ASP A 24 -0.18 2.49 7.83
C ASP A 24 0.52 1.41 8.68
N LEU A 25 0.57 0.15 8.24
CA LEU A 25 1.37 -0.88 8.91
C LEU A 25 2.86 -0.78 8.55
N ILE A 26 3.17 -0.37 7.32
CA ILE A 26 4.56 -0.17 6.88
C ILE A 26 5.16 1.11 7.49
N ILE A 27 4.37 2.18 7.56
CA ILE A 27 4.74 3.44 8.24
C ILE A 27 3.65 3.75 9.29
N PRO A 28 3.75 3.20 10.51
CA PRO A 28 2.80 3.47 11.58
C PRO A 28 2.89 4.91 12.05
N ALA A 29 1.75 5.44 12.49
CA ALA A 29 1.71 6.71 13.21
C ALA A 29 2.35 6.54 14.60
N ASP A 30 3.06 7.57 15.04
CA ASP A 30 3.63 7.68 16.39
C ASP A 30 3.48 9.15 16.85
N ASP A 31 4.54 9.79 17.37
CA ASP A 31 4.60 11.24 17.62
C ASP A 31 4.38 12.12 16.36
N VAL A 32 4.28 11.47 15.20
CA VAL A 32 4.17 12.03 13.86
C VAL A 32 3.10 11.30 13.04
N PRO A 33 2.56 11.91 11.98
CA PRO A 33 1.60 11.25 11.10
C PRO A 33 2.16 9.97 10.47
N GLY A 34 1.36 8.91 10.43
CA GLY A 34 1.67 7.67 9.71
C GLY A 34 1.66 7.85 8.19
N GLY A 35 1.98 6.78 7.45
CA GLY A 35 2.16 6.82 5.99
C GLY A 35 0.96 7.39 5.24
N TRP A 36 -0.26 6.98 5.60
CA TRP A 36 -1.46 7.45 4.90
C TRP A 36 -1.70 8.95 5.14
N GLU A 37 -1.57 9.39 6.38
CA GLU A 37 -1.73 10.80 6.77
C GLU A 37 -0.62 11.69 6.19
N ALA A 38 0.58 11.16 6.07
CA ALA A 38 1.71 11.77 5.36
C ALA A 38 1.54 11.76 3.82
N GLY A 39 0.42 11.28 3.29
CA GLY A 39 0.08 11.42 1.88
C GLY A 39 0.59 10.32 0.95
N VAL A 40 1.12 9.20 1.48
CA VAL A 40 1.59 8.08 0.65
C VAL A 40 0.50 7.53 -0.27
N GLY A 41 -0.76 7.47 0.19
CA GLY A 41 -1.87 7.03 -0.66
C GLY A 41 -2.08 7.93 -1.90
N GLU A 42 -1.88 9.24 -1.75
CA GLU A 42 -1.99 10.20 -2.84
C GLU A 42 -0.80 10.10 -3.81
N TYR A 43 0.42 9.89 -3.27
CA TYR A 43 1.59 9.53 -4.05
C TYR A 43 1.33 8.30 -4.93
N LEU A 44 0.90 7.18 -4.34
CA LEU A 44 0.62 5.94 -5.06
C LEU A 44 -0.45 6.15 -6.14
N ARG A 45 -1.53 6.86 -5.81
CA ARG A 45 -2.60 7.20 -6.76
C ARG A 45 -2.07 7.94 -7.98
N ARG A 46 -1.17 8.92 -7.79
CA ARG A 46 -0.52 9.65 -8.88
C ARG A 46 0.42 8.76 -9.68
N GLN A 47 1.22 7.94 -9.00
CA GLN A 47 2.19 7.07 -9.67
C GLN A 47 1.53 5.98 -10.51
N PHE A 48 0.40 5.43 -10.07
CA PHE A 48 -0.39 4.48 -10.86
C PHE A 48 -0.97 5.08 -12.16
N GLN A 49 -1.09 6.40 -12.24
CA GLN A 49 -1.46 7.12 -13.46
C GLN A 49 -0.24 7.45 -14.34
N GLY A 50 0.96 7.09 -13.90
CA GLY A 50 2.23 7.38 -14.56
C GLY A 50 3.18 6.19 -14.50
N ALA A 51 4.30 6.34 -13.78
CA ALA A 51 5.40 5.38 -13.80
C ALA A 51 5.01 3.97 -13.28
N LEU A 52 4.09 3.89 -12.33
CA LEU A 52 3.63 2.62 -11.75
C LEU A 52 2.38 2.06 -12.44
N GLN A 53 1.94 2.63 -13.57
CA GLN A 53 0.84 2.05 -14.36
C GLN A 53 1.08 0.56 -14.70
N PRO A 54 2.30 0.12 -15.09
CA PRO A 54 2.55 -1.31 -15.37
C PRO A 54 2.45 -2.20 -14.13
N ALA A 55 2.56 -1.65 -12.92
CA ALA A 55 2.45 -2.39 -11.66
C ALA A 55 0.99 -2.58 -11.20
N LEU A 56 0.03 -1.86 -11.79
CA LEU A 56 -1.38 -1.93 -11.38
C LEU A 56 -1.97 -3.35 -11.38
N PRO A 57 -1.71 -4.22 -12.37
CA PRO A 57 -2.17 -5.61 -12.31
C PRO A 57 -1.61 -6.37 -11.10
N LEU A 58 -0.32 -6.17 -10.78
CA LEU A 58 0.30 -6.79 -9.61
C LEU A 58 -0.32 -6.29 -8.30
N TYR A 59 -0.65 -5.01 -8.22
CA TYR A 59 -1.36 -4.43 -7.08
C TYR A 59 -2.76 -5.04 -6.91
N ARG A 60 -3.54 -5.13 -7.98
CA ARG A 60 -4.89 -5.70 -7.93
C ARG A 60 -4.84 -7.15 -7.46
N ASP A 61 -3.98 -7.95 -8.09
CA ASP A 61 -3.82 -9.37 -7.79
C ASP A 61 -3.35 -9.61 -6.35
N GLY A 62 -2.34 -8.86 -5.89
CA GLY A 62 -1.81 -8.98 -4.53
C GLY A 62 -2.79 -8.52 -3.46
N LEU A 63 -3.50 -7.41 -3.69
CA LEU A 63 -4.51 -6.89 -2.75
C LEU A 63 -5.71 -7.85 -2.66
N ASP A 64 -6.17 -8.41 -3.78
CA ASP A 64 -7.26 -9.39 -3.79
C ASP A 64 -6.84 -10.73 -3.15
N ALA A 65 -5.57 -11.12 -3.27
CA ALA A 65 -5.03 -12.29 -2.59
C ALA A 65 -4.92 -12.07 -1.07
N LEU A 66 -4.44 -10.90 -0.63
CA LEU A 66 -4.39 -10.53 0.79
C LEU A 66 -5.79 -10.48 1.42
N GLU A 67 -6.78 -9.99 0.68
CA GLU A 67 -8.18 -10.00 1.11
C GLU A 67 -8.70 -11.42 1.32
N ARG A 68 -8.42 -12.33 0.36
CA ARG A 68 -8.78 -13.75 0.48
C ARG A 68 -8.06 -14.45 1.62
N GLU A 69 -6.79 -14.13 1.89
CA GLU A 69 -6.07 -14.66 3.06
C GLU A 69 -6.78 -14.29 4.37
N ALA A 70 -7.18 -13.02 4.53
CA ALA A 70 -7.93 -12.58 5.70
C ALA A 70 -9.24 -13.36 5.86
N HIS A 71 -9.98 -13.55 4.77
CA HIS A 71 -11.19 -14.37 4.76
C HIS A 71 -10.96 -15.83 5.13
N THR A 72 -9.95 -16.48 4.54
CA THR A 72 -9.62 -17.88 4.82
C THR A 72 -9.21 -18.09 6.27
N ARG A 73 -8.66 -17.06 6.92
CA ARG A 73 -8.26 -17.05 8.33
C ARG A 73 -9.39 -16.70 9.29
N GLY A 74 -10.60 -16.51 8.77
CA GLY A 74 -11.81 -16.27 9.57
C GLY A 74 -12.15 -14.80 9.79
N GLY A 75 -11.48 -13.87 9.10
CA GLY A 75 -11.81 -12.44 9.10
C GLY A 75 -12.85 -12.06 8.03
N ASP A 76 -13.55 -10.94 8.25
CA ASP A 76 -14.49 -10.39 7.26
C ASP A 76 -13.80 -9.56 6.18
N SER A 77 -12.66 -8.96 6.48
CA SER A 77 -11.76 -8.33 5.50
C SER A 77 -10.42 -8.03 6.14
N PHE A 78 -9.35 -7.87 5.35
CA PHE A 78 -8.04 -7.51 5.89
C PHE A 78 -8.10 -6.21 6.69
N ALA A 79 -8.77 -5.20 6.15
CA ALA A 79 -8.89 -3.89 6.78
C ALA A 79 -9.71 -3.90 8.09
N MET A 80 -10.50 -4.94 8.35
CA MET A 80 -11.32 -5.09 9.55
C MET A 80 -10.73 -6.03 10.61
N LEU A 81 -9.61 -6.70 10.31
CA LEU A 81 -8.83 -7.41 11.32
C LEU A 81 -8.31 -6.43 12.39
N ASP A 82 -8.10 -6.91 13.61
CA ASP A 82 -7.34 -6.14 14.59
C ASP A 82 -5.87 -5.99 14.15
N SER A 83 -5.17 -4.98 14.65
CA SER A 83 -3.82 -4.65 14.21
C SER A 83 -2.84 -5.82 14.37
N GLY A 84 -2.94 -6.59 15.46
CA GLY A 84 -2.08 -7.74 15.69
C GLY A 84 -2.31 -8.86 14.67
N ALA A 85 -3.57 -9.11 14.29
CA ALA A 85 -3.91 -10.05 13.24
C ALA A 85 -3.46 -9.56 11.84
N GLN A 86 -3.53 -8.26 11.57
CA GLN A 86 -3.02 -7.68 10.32
C GLN A 86 -1.50 -7.86 10.21
N GLU A 87 -0.75 -7.49 11.24
CA GLU A 87 0.71 -7.64 11.31
C GLU A 87 1.14 -9.10 11.17
N ALA A 88 0.50 -10.01 11.92
CA ALA A 88 0.80 -11.44 11.86
C ALA A 88 0.58 -12.01 10.45
N LEU A 89 -0.48 -11.58 9.76
CA LEU A 89 -0.72 -11.98 8.38
C LEU A 89 0.36 -11.42 7.45
N LEU A 90 0.74 -10.15 7.57
CA LEU A 90 1.79 -9.59 6.71
C LEU A 90 3.14 -10.27 6.89
N HIS A 91 3.50 -10.64 8.13
CA HIS A 91 4.71 -11.45 8.37
C HIS A 91 4.67 -12.80 7.67
N GLN A 92 3.51 -13.45 7.61
CA GLN A 92 3.36 -14.71 6.87
C GLN A 92 3.48 -14.49 5.37
N ILE A 93 2.88 -13.41 4.83
CA ILE A 93 3.04 -13.03 3.41
C ILE A 93 4.50 -12.77 3.07
N GLU A 94 5.23 -12.07 3.93
CA GLU A 94 6.65 -11.75 3.78
C GLU A 94 7.53 -12.99 3.62
N VAL A 95 7.23 -14.06 4.35
CA VAL A 95 7.98 -15.34 4.27
C VAL A 95 7.35 -16.35 3.28
N GLY A 96 6.26 -15.98 2.61
CA GLY A 96 5.58 -16.83 1.62
C GLY A 96 4.67 -17.92 2.21
N GLU A 97 4.28 -17.81 3.48
CA GLU A 97 3.35 -18.72 4.15
C GLU A 97 1.89 -18.33 3.85
N VAL A 98 1.41 -18.74 2.68
CA VAL A 98 0.08 -18.43 2.16
C VAL A 98 -0.88 -19.63 2.25
N LEU A 99 -2.16 -19.36 2.53
CA LEU A 99 -3.24 -20.35 2.54
C LEU A 99 -4.06 -20.36 1.26
N VAL A 100 -3.98 -19.28 0.46
CA VAL A 100 -4.67 -19.19 -0.82
C VAL A 100 -3.68 -19.14 -1.98
N GLU A 101 -4.17 -19.36 -3.20
CA GLU A 101 -3.35 -19.18 -4.39
C GLU A 101 -3.13 -17.70 -4.70
N TRP A 102 -1.89 -17.35 -5.02
CA TRP A 102 -1.47 -16.02 -5.47
C TRP A 102 -0.99 -16.13 -6.93
N SER A 103 -1.50 -15.26 -7.81
CA SER A 103 -1.02 -15.14 -9.20
C SER A 103 0.35 -14.44 -9.29
N VAL A 104 0.79 -13.82 -8.20
CA VAL A 104 2.09 -13.15 -8.02
C VAL A 104 2.82 -13.76 -6.82
N SER A 105 4.14 -13.56 -6.70
CA SER A 105 4.84 -13.93 -5.47
C SER A 105 4.29 -13.11 -4.30
N ALA A 106 3.82 -13.77 -3.24
CA ALA A 106 3.29 -13.09 -2.05
C ALA A 106 4.34 -12.20 -1.38
N ALA A 107 5.53 -12.77 -1.11
CA ALA A 107 6.67 -12.04 -0.59
C ALA A 107 7.14 -10.93 -1.55
N GLY A 108 7.17 -11.22 -2.86
CA GLY A 108 7.57 -10.23 -3.87
C GLY A 108 6.60 -9.06 -3.98
N PHE A 109 5.29 -9.32 -3.90
CA PHE A 109 4.26 -8.29 -3.83
C PHE A 109 4.45 -7.41 -2.59
N PHE A 110 4.62 -8.02 -1.41
CA PHE A 110 4.80 -7.26 -0.18
C PHE A 110 6.06 -6.38 -0.23
N ALA A 111 7.19 -6.92 -0.70
CA ALA A 111 8.44 -6.17 -0.88
C ALA A 111 8.26 -4.97 -1.83
N MET A 112 7.58 -5.15 -2.96
CA MET A 112 7.26 -4.07 -3.90
C MET A 112 6.39 -2.98 -3.24
N VAL A 113 5.38 -3.36 -2.46
CA VAL A 113 4.54 -2.38 -1.75
C VAL A 113 5.37 -1.59 -0.74
N VAL A 114 6.23 -2.26 0.03
CA VAL A 114 7.15 -1.60 0.97
C VAL A 114 8.02 -0.58 0.25
N GLU A 115 8.65 -0.95 -0.87
CA GLU A 115 9.49 -0.04 -1.65
C GLU A 115 8.72 1.23 -2.07
N HIS A 116 7.56 1.10 -2.71
CA HIS A 116 6.79 2.26 -3.15
C HIS A 116 6.22 3.10 -2.00
N VAL A 117 5.92 2.47 -0.85
CA VAL A 117 5.49 3.20 0.36
C VAL A 117 6.66 4.01 0.93
N MET A 118 7.85 3.43 1.00
CA MET A 118 9.07 4.12 1.45
C MET A 118 9.42 5.29 0.52
N GLU A 119 9.33 5.10 -0.80
CA GLU A 119 9.48 6.18 -1.77
C GLU A 119 8.48 7.31 -1.52
N GLY A 120 7.20 6.98 -1.32
CA GLY A 120 6.16 7.96 -1.06
C GLY A 120 6.36 8.72 0.24
N PHE A 121 6.94 8.09 1.26
CA PHE A 121 7.12 8.72 2.57
C PHE A 121 8.40 9.56 2.65
N TYR A 122 9.51 9.11 2.05
CA TYR A 122 10.82 9.75 2.20
C TYR A 122 11.23 10.70 1.06
N SER A 123 10.56 10.63 -0.09
CA SER A 123 10.89 11.48 -1.25
C SER A 123 10.43 12.94 -1.10
N ASP A 124 10.75 13.76 -2.10
CA ASP A 124 10.30 15.15 -2.20
C ASP A 124 8.77 15.26 -2.11
N PRO A 125 8.22 16.09 -1.20
CA PRO A 125 6.78 16.32 -1.07
C PRO A 125 6.09 16.75 -2.38
N ALA A 126 6.82 17.37 -3.32
CA ALA A 126 6.30 17.75 -4.64
C ALA A 126 5.82 16.55 -5.48
N ASN A 127 6.24 15.33 -5.12
CA ASN A 127 5.77 14.08 -5.73
C ASN A 127 4.38 13.66 -5.23
N GLY A 128 3.84 14.30 -4.18
CA GLY A 128 2.50 14.08 -3.64
C GLY A 128 2.46 13.26 -2.34
N GLY A 129 3.59 12.65 -1.97
CA GLY A 129 3.81 12.01 -0.67
C GLY A 129 4.49 12.95 0.32
N ASN A 130 5.11 12.42 1.38
CA ASN A 130 5.86 13.17 2.40
C ASN A 130 5.22 14.53 2.76
N ARG A 131 3.90 14.55 2.96
CA ARG A 131 3.11 15.78 3.07
C ARG A 131 3.62 16.63 4.22
N GLY A 132 3.91 17.90 3.95
CA GLY A 132 4.48 18.80 4.95
C GLY A 132 5.95 18.49 5.28
N ALA A 133 6.63 17.69 4.45
CA ALA A 133 8.01 17.26 4.65
C ALA A 133 8.21 16.54 6.00
N VAL A 134 7.21 15.78 6.47
CA VAL A 134 7.25 15.04 7.75
C VAL A 134 8.57 14.29 7.92
N ALA A 135 8.95 13.49 6.92
CA ALA A 135 10.18 12.69 6.98
C ALA A 135 11.45 13.55 6.95
N TRP A 136 11.45 14.68 6.24
CA TRP A 136 12.60 15.58 6.19
C TRP A 136 12.78 16.34 7.51
N ASN A 137 11.67 16.79 8.11
CA ASN A 137 11.66 17.46 9.40
C ASN A 137 12.18 16.53 10.52
N MET A 138 11.81 15.24 10.48
CA MET A 138 12.30 14.23 11.44
C MET A 138 13.83 14.13 11.47
N ILE A 139 14.47 14.21 10.30
CA ILE A 139 15.92 14.06 10.18
C ILE A 139 16.68 15.40 10.18
N GLY A 140 15.97 16.52 10.32
CA GLY A 140 16.55 17.86 10.28
C GLY A 140 17.07 18.28 8.90
N PHE A 141 16.49 17.75 7.81
CA PHE A 141 16.86 18.12 6.45
C PHE A 141 16.13 19.40 6.00
N GLU A 142 16.89 20.38 5.51
CA GLU A 142 16.38 21.66 5.03
C GLU A 142 16.85 21.91 3.58
N VAL A 143 15.90 22.18 2.68
CA VAL A 143 16.22 22.60 1.30
C VAL A 143 16.65 24.06 1.31
N HIS A 144 17.94 24.30 1.11
CA HIS A 144 18.47 25.63 0.88
C HIS A 144 18.42 25.92 -0.63
N GLY A 145 17.66 26.95 -1.01
CA GLY A 145 17.53 27.43 -2.39
C GLY A 145 18.70 28.29 -2.87
#